data_AF-A0A522RRE2-F1
#
_entry.id   AF-A0A522RRE2-F1
#
_cell.length_a   1.000
_cell.length_b   1.000
_cell.length_c   1.000
_cell.angle_alpha   90.00
_cell.angle_beta   90.00
_cell.angle_gamma   90.00
#
_symmetry.space_group_name_H-M   'P 1'
#
loop_
_entity.id
_entity.type
_entity.pdbx_description
1 polymer ?
#
loop_
_entity_poly.entity_id
_entity_poly.type
_entity_poly.pdbx_seq_one_letter_code
_entity_poly.pdbx_strand_id
1 'polypeptide(L)'
;MLKLHTPILALALGLLAACSTGNQGGTYSSAFQHLSIDSNGNVIALAHDGSKATVTAAGALAINTKSIAVTPTQRQALENYHAAAIKLLDDGIATGKAGLSTGMHAIGAVVSGLASGNPDSIDAKVNARADKVSALAENVCTDLAQLYAAQGRVAAAIPAFKPYATIAPQEISDCQTH
;
A
#
# COMPACT_ATOMS: atom_id res chain seq x y z
N MET A 1 -7.99 -61.78 -30.58
CA MET A 1 -7.51 -61.49 -29.20
C MET A 1 -6.82 -60.13 -29.21
N LEU A 2 -7.56 -59.07 -28.93
CA LEU A 2 -7.08 -57.68 -29.02
C LEU A 2 -6.71 -57.22 -27.60
N LYS A 3 -5.42 -57.06 -27.32
CA LYS A 3 -4.91 -56.55 -26.03
C LYS A 3 -4.94 -55.03 -26.05
N LEU A 4 -5.95 -54.46 -25.39
CA LEU A 4 -6.10 -53.03 -25.13
C LEU A 4 -5.10 -52.62 -24.03
N HIS A 5 -4.05 -51.89 -24.40
CA HIS A 5 -3.17 -51.23 -23.43
C HIS A 5 -3.74 -49.83 -23.14
N THR A 6 -4.27 -49.66 -21.94
CA THR A 6 -4.68 -48.39 -21.35
C THR A 6 -3.44 -47.64 -20.83
N PRO A 7 -3.09 -46.46 -21.36
CA PRO A 7 -2.18 -45.58 -20.64
C PRO A 7 -2.96 -44.86 -19.55
N ILE A 8 -2.59 -45.13 -18.30
CA ILE A 8 -3.04 -44.43 -17.10
C ILE A 8 -2.58 -42.99 -17.21
N LEU A 9 -3.47 -42.09 -17.65
CA LEU A 9 -3.27 -40.65 -17.57
C LEU A 9 -3.62 -40.20 -16.16
N ALA A 10 -2.65 -40.30 -15.25
CA ALA A 10 -2.75 -39.72 -13.92
C ALA A 10 -2.68 -38.19 -14.04
N LEU A 11 -3.84 -37.54 -14.16
CA LEU A 11 -3.98 -36.09 -14.07
C LEU A 11 -3.69 -35.67 -12.63
N ALA A 12 -2.53 -35.06 -12.39
CA ALA A 12 -2.15 -34.50 -11.11
C ALA A 12 -3.11 -33.35 -10.74
N LEU A 13 -4.09 -33.62 -9.85
CA LEU A 13 -4.76 -32.59 -9.07
C LEU A 13 -3.78 -32.10 -7.98
N GLY A 14 -2.91 -31.17 -8.35
CA GLY A 14 -2.00 -30.48 -7.45
C GLY A 14 -2.49 -29.09 -7.08
N LEU A 15 -3.09 -28.97 -5.89
CA LEU A 15 -3.06 -27.80 -4.98
C LEU A 15 -3.45 -26.42 -5.54
N LEU A 16 -4.76 -26.12 -5.56
CA LEU A 16 -5.25 -24.77 -5.28
C LEU A 16 -5.46 -24.63 -3.76
N ALA A 17 -4.38 -24.38 -3.04
CA ALA A 17 -4.42 -23.92 -1.65
C ALA A 17 -3.66 -22.59 -1.55
N ALA A 18 -4.32 -21.51 -1.96
CA ALA A 18 -3.87 -20.13 -1.77
C ALA A 18 -5.11 -19.24 -1.90
N CYS A 19 -5.60 -18.47 -0.93
CA CYS A 19 -5.12 -18.12 0.41
C CYS A 19 -6.34 -18.06 1.35
N SER A 20 -6.25 -18.66 2.54
CA SER A 20 -7.15 -18.36 3.64
C SER A 20 -6.32 -18.09 4.88
N THR A 21 -6.32 -16.83 5.33
CA THR A 21 -6.46 -16.38 6.73
C THR A 21 -6.09 -14.91 6.82
N GLY A 22 -7.06 -14.09 7.22
CA GLY A 22 -6.88 -12.67 7.50
C GLY A 22 -8.18 -12.09 8.02
N ASN A 23 -8.37 -12.19 9.33
CA ASN A 23 -9.47 -11.59 10.08
C ASN A 23 -9.60 -10.09 9.72
N GLN A 24 -10.64 -9.74 8.97
CA GLN A 24 -10.91 -8.37 8.48
C GLN A 24 -11.45 -7.49 9.63
N GLY A 25 -10.57 -7.16 10.57
CA GLY A 25 -10.75 -6.00 11.45
C GLY A 25 -10.04 -4.82 10.80
N GLY A 26 -10.79 -3.98 10.08
CA GLY A 26 -10.41 -2.79 9.28
C GLY A 26 -9.05 -2.14 9.53
N THR A 27 -7.97 -2.85 9.26
CA THR A 27 -6.60 -2.36 9.30
C THR A 27 -6.16 -2.19 7.87
N TYR A 28 -5.98 -0.96 7.42
CA TYR A 28 -5.42 -0.68 6.12
C TYR A 28 -3.91 -0.93 6.20
N SER A 29 -3.48 -2.11 5.75
CA SER A 29 -2.05 -2.41 5.63
C SER A 29 -1.52 -1.58 4.48
N SER A 30 -0.79 -0.52 4.79
CA SER A 30 -0.03 0.21 3.77
C SER A 30 1.03 -0.73 3.17
N ALA A 31 1.55 -0.41 1.98
CA ALA A 31 2.62 -1.21 1.35
C ALA A 31 3.90 -1.32 2.22
N PHE A 32 3.99 -0.53 3.30
CA PHE A 32 5.08 -0.52 4.24
C PHE A 32 4.82 -1.52 5.37
N GLN A 33 5.70 -2.51 5.52
CA GLN A 33 5.59 -3.54 6.57
C GLN A 33 5.57 -2.96 8.00
N HIS A 34 6.00 -1.72 8.15
CA HIS A 34 6.18 -1.05 9.43
C HIS A 34 5.18 0.08 9.71
N LEU A 35 4.20 0.31 8.83
CA LEU A 35 3.22 1.38 9.00
C LEU A 35 1.80 0.90 8.70
N SER A 36 0.86 1.22 9.59
CA SER A 36 -0.56 0.98 9.34
C SER A 36 -1.43 2.09 9.92
N ILE A 37 -2.68 2.15 9.47
CA ILE A 37 -3.69 3.07 10.00
C ILE A 37 -4.83 2.23 10.58
N ASP A 38 -5.14 2.48 11.86
CA ASP A 38 -6.22 1.78 12.56
C ASP A 38 -7.60 2.34 12.19
N SER A 39 -8.66 1.69 12.68
CA SER A 39 -10.05 2.09 12.41
C SER A 39 -10.44 3.48 12.95
N ASN A 40 -9.66 4.04 13.88
CA ASN A 40 -9.87 5.38 14.41
C ASN A 40 -9.06 6.43 13.64
N GLY A 41 -8.36 6.02 12.59
CA GLY A 41 -7.47 6.87 11.82
C GLY A 41 -6.16 7.15 12.54
N ASN A 42 -5.76 6.42 13.58
CA ASN A 42 -4.45 6.60 14.19
C ASN A 42 -3.38 5.93 13.34
N VAL A 43 -2.21 6.57 13.26
CA VAL A 43 -1.03 6.01 12.59
C VAL A 43 -0.29 5.13 13.57
N ILE A 44 -0.02 3.89 13.16
CA ILE A 44 0.70 2.87 13.92
C ILE A 44 2.03 2.61 13.23
N ALA A 45 3.12 3.01 13.86
CA ALA A 45 4.48 2.72 13.41
C ALA A 45 5.07 1.55 14.22
N LEU A 46 5.64 0.56 13.54
CA LEU A 46 6.20 -0.65 14.13
C LEU A 46 7.73 -0.60 14.07
N ALA A 47 8.38 -0.68 15.23
CA ALA A 47 9.83 -0.86 15.27
C ALA A 47 10.22 -2.31 14.91
N HIS A 48 11.52 -2.53 14.65
CA HIS A 48 12.05 -3.86 14.31
C HIS A 48 11.85 -4.92 15.40
N ASP A 49 11.75 -4.50 16.67
CA ASP A 49 11.49 -5.40 17.80
C ASP A 49 9.98 -5.71 18.00
N GLY A 50 9.12 -5.18 17.12
CA GLY A 50 7.67 -5.36 17.16
C GLY A 50 6.95 -4.41 18.13
N SER A 51 7.67 -3.53 18.83
CA SER A 51 7.05 -2.46 19.61
C SER A 51 6.29 -1.48 18.71
N LYS A 52 5.29 -0.81 19.29
CA LYS A 52 4.38 0.07 18.53
C LYS A 52 4.41 1.49 19.05
N ALA A 53 4.50 2.45 18.14
CA ALA A 53 4.16 3.84 18.38
C ALA A 53 2.81 4.15 17.70
N THR A 54 1.92 4.79 18.45
CA THR A 54 0.62 5.26 17.96
C THR A 54 0.62 6.77 17.96
N VAL A 55 0.33 7.37 16.81
CA VAL A 55 0.19 8.81 16.63
C VAL A 55 -1.25 9.12 16.25
N THR A 56 -1.92 9.95 17.04
CA THR A 56 -3.30 10.37 16.76
C THR A 56 -3.34 11.60 15.85
N ALA A 57 -4.50 11.88 15.26
CA ALA A 57 -4.72 13.08 14.45
C ALA A 57 -4.48 14.39 15.22
N ALA A 58 -4.63 14.39 16.55
CA ALA A 58 -4.38 15.54 17.42
C ALA A 58 -2.92 15.63 17.92
N GLY A 59 -2.01 14.87 17.30
CA GLY A 59 -0.58 14.85 17.63
C GLY A 59 -0.27 14.28 19.02
N ALA A 60 -1.13 13.40 19.56
CA ALA A 60 -0.78 12.64 20.75
C ALA A 60 0.09 11.43 20.36
N LEU A 61 1.08 11.11 21.19
CA LEU A 61 1.96 9.97 21.01
C LEU A 61 1.77 8.97 22.15
N ALA A 62 1.59 7.69 21.81
CA ALA A 62 1.71 6.59 22.74
C ALA A 62 2.74 5.57 22.24
N ILE A 63 3.55 5.03 23.15
CA ILE A 63 4.51 3.96 22.86
C ILE A 63 4.13 2.75 23.71
N ASN A 64 3.89 1.59 23.07
CA ASN A 64 3.38 0.38 23.72
C ASN A 64 2.21 0.72 24.66
N THR A 65 1.22 1.45 24.11
CA THR A 65 0.00 1.97 24.77
C THR A 65 0.22 2.97 25.91
N LYS A 66 1.47 3.31 26.26
CA LYS A 66 1.78 4.32 27.27
C LYS A 66 1.86 5.70 26.62
N SER A 67 1.07 6.64 27.11
CA SER A 67 1.10 8.04 26.66
C SER A 67 2.46 8.68 26.93
N ILE A 68 2.99 9.38 25.94
CA ILE A 68 4.23 10.14 26.01
C ILE A 68 3.87 11.63 26.05
N ALA A 69 4.38 12.34 27.05
CA ALA A 69 4.21 13.78 27.12
C ALA A 69 4.95 14.46 25.96
N VAL A 70 4.25 15.34 25.24
CA VAL A 70 4.79 16.07 24.09
C VAL A 70 4.59 17.57 24.27
N THR A 71 5.59 18.36 23.89
CA THR A 71 5.50 19.82 23.83
C THR A 71 4.62 20.28 22.66
N PRO A 72 4.18 21.55 22.62
CA PRO A 72 3.42 22.07 21.49
C PRO A 72 4.13 21.89 20.13
N THR A 73 5.45 22.13 20.08
CA THR A 73 6.24 21.93 18.86
C THR A 73 6.34 20.46 18.45
N GLN A 74 6.50 19.56 19.43
CA GLN A 74 6.50 18.11 19.17
C GLN A 74 5.13 17.62 18.68
N ARG A 75 4.05 18.15 19.26
CA ARG A 75 2.67 17.87 18.83
C ARG A 75 2.45 18.26 17.37
N GLN A 76 2.87 19.46 16.97
CA GLN A 76 2.77 19.90 15.58
C GLN A 76 3.57 18.99 14.62
N ALA A 77 4.75 18.53 15.03
CA ALA A 77 5.52 17.58 14.22
C ALA A 77 4.79 16.24 14.05
N LEU A 78 4.12 15.76 15.10
CA LEU A 78 3.31 14.53 15.07
C LEU A 78 2.05 14.70 14.22
N GLU A 79 1.37 15.84 14.29
CA GLU A 79 0.22 16.17 13.42
C GLU A 79 0.63 16.15 11.94
N ASN A 80 1.77 16.77 11.61
CA ASN A 80 2.29 16.76 10.24
C ASN A 80 2.67 15.36 9.75
N TYR A 81 3.27 14.54 10.62
CA TYR A 81 3.57 13.13 10.31
C TYR A 81 2.30 12.31 10.09
N HIS A 82 1.30 12.52 10.95
CA HIS A 82 -0.01 11.88 10.83
C HIS A 82 -0.69 12.24 9.50
N ALA A 83 -0.80 13.54 9.21
CA ALA A 83 -1.42 14.02 7.98
C ALA A 83 -0.71 13.49 6.71
N ALA A 84 0.63 13.44 6.71
CA ALA A 84 1.39 12.87 5.60
C ALA A 84 1.12 11.37 5.40
N ALA A 85 0.94 10.61 6.49
CA ALA A 85 0.62 9.19 6.40
C ALA A 85 -0.81 8.95 5.88
N ILE A 86 -1.78 9.76 6.30
CA ILE A 86 -3.15 9.71 5.77
C ILE A 86 -3.16 10.05 4.28
N LYS A 87 -2.44 11.10 3.86
CA LYS A 87 -2.37 11.49 2.45
C LYS A 87 -1.83 10.36 1.57
N LEU A 88 -0.73 9.73 2.00
CA LEU A 88 -0.15 8.59 1.31
C LEU A 88 -1.12 7.40 1.21
N LEU A 89 -1.89 7.14 2.27
CA LEU A 89 -2.93 6.11 2.25
C LEU A 89 -4.02 6.46 1.22
N ASP A 90 -4.54 7.68 1.24
CA ASP A 90 -5.63 8.11 0.36
C ASP A 90 -5.23 8.04 -1.12
N ASP A 91 -4.04 8.55 -1.47
CA ASP A 91 -3.52 8.49 -2.83
C ASP A 91 -3.15 7.05 -3.23
N GLY A 92 -2.70 6.22 -2.27
CA GLY A 92 -2.51 4.79 -2.47
C GLY A 92 -3.81 4.04 -2.81
N ILE A 93 -4.91 4.35 -2.09
CA ILE A 93 -6.25 3.80 -2.36
C ILE A 93 -6.75 4.25 -3.73
N ALA A 94 -6.58 5.54 -4.07
CA ALA A 94 -6.97 6.09 -5.36
C ALA A 94 -6.24 5.40 -6.52
N THR A 95 -4.92 5.19 -6.37
CA THR A 95 -4.07 4.47 -7.32
C THR A 95 -4.51 3.03 -7.49
N GLY A 96 -4.72 2.30 -6.38
CA GLY A 96 -5.20 0.91 -6.40
C GLY A 96 -6.55 0.76 -7.11
N LYS A 97 -7.49 1.67 -6.84
CA LYS A 97 -8.81 1.70 -7.51
C LYS A 97 -8.68 1.95 -9.02
N ALA A 98 -7.79 2.85 -9.43
CA ALA A 98 -7.50 3.11 -10.84
C ALA A 98 -6.84 1.90 -11.53
N GLY A 99 -5.92 1.22 -10.86
CA GLY A 99 -5.28 0.00 -11.35
C GLY A 99 -6.28 -1.14 -11.58
N LEU A 100 -7.15 -1.40 -10.60
CA LEU A 100 -8.23 -2.40 -10.73
C LEU A 100 -9.19 -2.07 -11.88
N SER A 101 -9.60 -0.80 -12.00
CA SER A 101 -10.46 -0.35 -13.10
C SER A 101 -9.79 -0.60 -14.45
N THR A 102 -8.50 -0.28 -14.58
CA THR A 102 -7.73 -0.48 -15.81
C THR A 102 -7.63 -1.97 -16.17
N GLY A 103 -7.30 -2.84 -15.22
CA GLY A 103 -7.23 -4.29 -15.44
C GLY A 103 -8.56 -4.92 -15.86
N MET A 104 -9.66 -4.56 -15.18
CA MET A 104 -11.01 -5.02 -15.57
C MET A 104 -11.39 -4.55 -16.97
N HIS A 105 -11.07 -3.30 -17.30
CA HIS A 105 -11.36 -2.76 -18.62
C HIS A 105 -10.51 -3.41 -19.71
N ALA A 106 -9.26 -3.77 -19.46
CA ALA A 106 -8.42 -4.51 -20.41
C ALA A 106 -9.03 -5.87 -20.75
N ILE A 107 -9.53 -6.61 -19.76
CA ILE A 107 -10.23 -7.88 -19.98
C ILE A 107 -11.49 -7.67 -20.82
N GLY A 108 -12.33 -6.69 -20.48
CA GLY A 108 -13.54 -6.37 -21.25
C GLY A 108 -13.24 -5.88 -22.67
N ALA A 109 -12.15 -5.14 -22.85
CA ALA A 109 -11.65 -4.66 -24.12
C ALA A 109 -11.19 -5.79 -25.04
N VAL A 110 -10.47 -6.79 -24.52
CA VAL A 110 -10.06 -7.98 -25.30
C VAL A 110 -11.28 -8.76 -25.77
N VAL A 111 -12.25 -9.00 -24.88
CA VAL A 111 -13.51 -9.67 -25.21
C VAL A 111 -14.29 -8.88 -26.27
N SER A 112 -14.40 -7.57 -26.12
CA SER A 112 -15.11 -6.72 -27.08
C SER A 112 -14.36 -6.57 -28.41
N GLY A 113 -13.02 -6.53 -28.41
CA GLY A 113 -12.20 -6.41 -29.61
C GLY A 113 -12.27 -7.67 -30.48
N LEU A 114 -12.27 -8.85 -29.85
CA LEU A 114 -12.53 -10.13 -30.53
C LEU A 114 -13.94 -10.20 -31.13
N ALA A 115 -14.93 -9.55 -30.49
CA ALA A 115 -16.31 -9.53 -30.97
C ALA A 115 -16.60 -8.44 -32.03
N SER A 116 -15.86 -7.33 -32.03
CA SER A 116 -16.14 -6.14 -32.87
C SER A 116 -15.15 -5.91 -34.01
N GLY A 117 -14.01 -6.61 -34.03
CA GLY A 117 -13.02 -6.51 -35.11
C GLY A 117 -12.28 -5.16 -35.19
N ASN A 118 -12.34 -4.32 -34.15
CA ASN A 118 -11.74 -2.97 -34.15
C ASN A 118 -10.74 -2.74 -32.99
N PRO A 119 -9.52 -3.29 -33.10
CA PRO A 119 -8.50 -3.25 -32.03
C PRO A 119 -7.95 -1.84 -31.76
N ASP A 120 -7.83 -0.96 -32.75
CA ASP A 120 -7.13 0.32 -32.59
C ASP A 120 -7.80 1.28 -31.58
N SER A 121 -9.14 1.23 -31.48
CA SER A 121 -9.90 2.05 -30.52
C SER A 121 -9.80 1.55 -29.07
N ILE A 122 -9.37 0.29 -28.90
CA ILE A 122 -9.15 -0.35 -27.61
C ILE A 122 -7.82 0.12 -27.04
N ASP A 123 -6.75 0.13 -27.86
CA ASP A 123 -5.40 0.49 -27.44
C ASP A 123 -5.33 1.93 -26.89
N ALA A 124 -5.96 2.89 -27.58
CA ALA A 124 -6.00 4.28 -27.11
C ALA A 124 -6.68 4.45 -25.74
N LYS A 125 -7.75 3.68 -25.46
CA LYS A 125 -8.48 3.73 -24.18
C LYS A 125 -7.74 3.00 -23.06
N VAL A 126 -7.00 1.96 -23.39
CA VAL A 126 -6.14 1.25 -22.43
C VAL A 126 -4.94 2.14 -22.06
N ASN A 127 -4.28 2.77 -23.03
CA ASN A 127 -3.15 3.66 -22.81
C ASN A 127 -3.53 4.87 -21.93
N ALA A 128 -4.60 5.58 -22.25
CA ALA A 128 -5.04 6.73 -21.43
C ALA A 128 -5.37 6.35 -19.97
N ARG A 129 -5.79 5.11 -19.73
CA ARG A 129 -6.03 4.61 -18.37
C ARG A 129 -4.73 4.21 -17.67
N ALA A 130 -3.79 3.61 -18.40
CA ALA A 130 -2.45 3.33 -17.90
C ALA A 130 -1.74 4.64 -17.50
N ASP A 131 -1.78 5.68 -18.34
CA ASP A 131 -1.21 7.00 -18.05
C ASP A 131 -1.79 7.61 -16.76
N LYS A 132 -3.11 7.44 -16.55
CA LYS A 132 -3.77 7.89 -15.32
C LYS A 132 -3.27 7.12 -14.08
N VAL A 133 -3.05 5.81 -14.19
CA VAL A 133 -2.50 5.02 -13.10
C VAL A 133 -1.06 5.46 -12.79
N SER A 134 -0.24 5.70 -13.82
CA SER A 134 1.13 6.20 -13.67
C SER A 134 1.17 7.57 -12.95
N ALA A 135 0.35 8.53 -13.37
CA ALA A 135 0.30 9.84 -12.72
C ALA A 135 -0.15 9.77 -11.25
N LEU A 136 -1.05 8.83 -10.91
CA LEU A 136 -1.44 8.60 -9.51
C LEU A 136 -0.30 7.95 -8.71
N ALA A 137 0.45 7.03 -9.32
CA ALA A 137 1.63 6.42 -8.69
C ALA A 137 2.74 7.45 -8.40
N GLU A 138 2.97 8.42 -9.29
CA GLU A 138 3.91 9.53 -9.05
C GLU A 138 3.53 10.36 -7.81
N ASN A 139 2.23 10.59 -7.59
CA ASN A 139 1.74 11.27 -6.38
C ASN A 139 2.02 10.44 -5.12
N VAL A 140 1.82 9.12 -5.18
CA VAL A 140 2.14 8.20 -4.07
C VAL A 140 3.63 8.28 -3.72
N CYS A 141 4.53 8.31 -4.71
CA CYS A 141 5.96 8.45 -4.44
C CYS A 141 6.34 9.82 -3.87
N THR A 142 5.66 10.88 -4.31
CA THR A 142 5.81 12.22 -3.74
C THR A 142 5.38 12.23 -2.27
N ASP A 143 4.24 11.61 -1.96
CA ASP A 143 3.72 11.51 -0.60
C ASP A 143 4.61 10.67 0.31
N LEU A 144 5.22 9.59 -0.20
CA LEU A 144 6.20 8.80 0.53
C LEU A 144 7.41 9.64 0.94
N ALA A 145 7.94 10.46 0.03
CA ALA A 145 9.05 11.36 0.34
C ALA A 145 8.67 12.40 1.40
N GLN A 146 7.44 12.93 1.35
CA GLN A 146 6.92 13.87 2.35
C GLN A 146 6.77 13.20 3.73
N LEU A 147 6.25 11.97 3.75
CA LEU A 147 6.11 11.18 4.97
C LEU A 147 7.46 10.86 5.59
N TYR A 148 8.45 10.47 4.79
CA TYR A 148 9.82 10.26 5.24
C TYR A 148 10.40 11.53 5.91
N ALA A 149 10.23 12.69 5.27
CA ALA A 149 10.69 13.96 5.84
C ALA A 149 9.97 14.30 7.15
N ALA A 150 8.65 14.05 7.24
CA ALA A 150 7.89 14.25 8.46
C ALA A 150 8.34 13.29 9.58
N GLN A 151 8.58 12.02 9.25
CA GLN A 151 9.12 11.02 10.16
C GLN A 151 10.47 11.45 10.73
N GLY A 152 11.37 11.95 9.88
CA GLY A 152 12.68 12.48 10.30
C GLY A 152 12.55 13.65 11.28
N ARG A 153 11.59 14.56 11.06
CA ARG A 153 11.31 15.67 12.00
C ARG A 153 10.83 15.17 13.36
N VAL A 154 9.93 14.18 13.39
CA VAL A 154 9.46 13.58 14.65
C VAL A 154 10.62 12.89 15.37
N ALA A 155 11.43 12.09 14.67
CA ALA A 155 12.57 11.38 15.24
C ALA A 155 13.65 12.31 15.80
N ALA A 156 13.84 13.48 15.18
CA ALA A 156 14.73 14.52 15.67
C ALA A 156 14.17 15.22 16.92
N ALA A 157 12.87 15.51 16.95
CA ALA A 157 12.22 16.23 18.04
C ALA A 157 11.89 15.36 19.27
N ILE A 158 11.69 14.05 19.06
CA ILE A 158 11.26 13.10 20.09
C ILE A 158 12.20 11.88 20.04
N PRO A 159 13.27 11.84 20.87
CA PRO A 159 14.23 10.73 20.85
C PRO A 159 13.62 9.34 21.04
N ALA A 160 12.54 9.23 21.84
CA ALA A 160 11.82 7.98 22.05
C ALA A 160 11.11 7.45 20.79
N PHE A 161 10.87 8.30 19.78
CA PHE A 161 10.25 7.91 18.51
C PHE A 161 11.25 7.32 17.51
N LYS A 162 12.57 7.51 17.71
CA LYS A 162 13.60 7.06 16.75
C LYS A 162 13.49 5.60 16.30
N PRO A 163 13.19 4.61 17.17
CA PRO A 163 13.06 3.22 16.74
C PRO A 163 11.90 2.96 15.76
N TYR A 164 10.94 3.88 15.68
CA TYR A 164 9.75 3.80 14.84
C TYR A 164 9.90 4.60 13.54
N ALA A 165 11.04 5.26 13.35
CA ALA A 165 11.35 5.98 12.12
C ALA A 165 11.94 5.02 11.08
N THR A 166 11.12 4.10 10.59
CA THR A 166 11.57 2.95 9.78
C THR A 166 11.60 3.20 8.28
N ILE A 167 10.91 4.24 7.78
CA ILE A 167 10.96 4.56 6.35
C ILE A 167 12.40 4.93 5.96
N ALA A 168 12.97 4.19 5.02
CA ALA A 168 14.34 4.33 4.55
C ALA A 168 14.42 5.16 3.26
N PRO A 169 15.54 5.87 3.01
CA PRO A 169 15.76 6.58 1.74
C PRO A 169 15.65 5.68 0.49
N GLN A 170 16.06 4.41 0.63
CA GLN A 170 15.92 3.36 -0.39
C GLN A 170 14.48 3.26 -0.89
N GLU A 171 13.49 3.25 0.00
CA GLU A 171 12.07 3.08 -0.36
C GLU A 171 11.56 4.26 -1.21
N ILE A 172 12.09 5.46 -1.00
CA ILE A 172 11.77 6.65 -1.80
C ILE A 172 12.38 6.51 -3.20
N SER A 173 13.67 6.14 -3.25
CA SER A 173 14.39 5.96 -4.51
C SER A 173 13.73 4.88 -5.36
N ASP A 174 13.43 3.72 -4.78
CA ASP A 174 12.82 2.59 -5.48
C ASP A 174 11.45 2.98 -6.04
N CYS A 175 10.64 3.72 -5.27
CA CYS A 175 9.34 4.22 -5.72
C CYS A 175 9.47 5.12 -6.97
N GLN A 176 10.45 6.02 -6.99
CA GLN A 176 10.61 7.00 -8.08
C GLN A 176 11.22 6.42 -9.36
N THR A 177 11.82 5.24 -9.29
CA THR A 177 12.47 4.58 -10.44
C THR A 177 11.59 3.57 -11.18
N HIS A 178 10.36 3.36 -10.71
CA HIS A 178 9.39 2.41 -11.26
C HIS A 178 8.12 3.11 -11.73
#